data_AF-A0A2G9TQG1-F1
#
_entry.id   AF-A0A2G9TQG1-F1
#
_cell.length_a   1.000
_cell.length_b   1.000
_cell.length_c   1.000
_cell.angle_alpha   90.00
_cell.angle_beta   90.00
_cell.angle_gamma   90.00
#
_symmetry.space_group_name_H-M   'P 1'
#
loop_
_entity.id
_entity.type
_entity.pdbx_description
1 polymer ?
#
loop_
_entity_poly.entity_id
_entity_poly.type
_entity_poly.pdbx_seq_one_letter_code
_entity_poly.pdbx_strand_id
1 'polypeptide(L)'
;VPIPVYKGAREPLIGEKPLCSESIFFGKDGIGDQPDAFPEVLEEDFRSASEEVAAIALVRLAKEHPTATLHEKEVDFNAHLQYDTKLALFLRAVTSTGRAAMEKNGRQFAYCDEIAVAAAIDLEKVARKTTHLRANVELSGTHSRGQVIIDWVDVLWNNEDAEYVASQGKMIDRKSLPITFVTSYNVRVVDDWLKKA
;
A
#
# COMPACT_ATOMS: atom_id res chain seq x y z
N VAL A 1 14.80 18.42 11.44
CA VAL A 1 14.95 17.29 12.40
C VAL A 1 15.29 16.06 11.57
N PRO A 2 16.25 15.20 11.96
CA PRO A 2 16.49 13.94 11.25
C PRO A 2 15.25 13.04 11.34
N ILE A 3 14.94 12.32 10.26
CA ILE A 3 13.84 11.35 10.22
C ILE A 3 14.43 9.98 10.57
N PRO A 4 13.99 9.31 11.66
CA PRO A 4 14.55 8.02 12.06
C PRO A 4 14.05 6.88 11.16
N VAL A 5 14.94 5.95 10.83
CA VAL A 5 14.63 4.70 10.13
C VAL A 5 14.76 3.54 11.12
N TYR A 6 13.68 2.75 11.23
CA TYR A 6 13.57 1.62 12.15
C TYR A 6 13.49 0.31 11.37
N LYS A 7 14.31 -0.69 11.73
CA LYS A 7 14.24 -2.02 11.09
C LYS A 7 13.10 -2.87 11.66
N GLY A 8 12.37 -3.54 10.77
CA GLY A 8 11.20 -4.36 11.09
C GLY A 8 11.48 -5.87 11.13
N ALA A 9 10.43 -6.67 11.00
CA ALA A 9 10.55 -8.12 10.90
C ALA A 9 11.20 -8.52 9.57
N ARG A 10 12.14 -9.48 9.62
CA ARG A 10 12.79 -10.08 8.44
C ARG A 10 11.91 -11.14 7.76
N GLU A 11 11.07 -11.83 8.55
CA GLU A 11 10.32 -13.00 8.14
C GLU A 11 8.85 -12.87 8.60
N PRO A 12 7.88 -13.50 7.91
CA PRO A 12 6.48 -13.50 8.32
C PRO A 12 6.29 -14.24 9.66
N LEU A 13 5.22 -13.91 10.38
CA LEU A 13 4.89 -14.48 11.70
C LEU A 13 4.76 -16.03 11.70
N ILE A 14 4.48 -16.63 10.55
CA ILE A 14 4.40 -18.09 10.34
C ILE A 14 5.31 -18.45 9.15
N GLY A 15 6.47 -19.03 9.44
CA GLY A 15 7.55 -19.30 8.47
C GLY A 15 7.36 -20.55 7.58
N GLU A 16 6.14 -20.84 7.12
CA GLU A 16 5.89 -21.96 6.21
C GLU A 16 6.42 -21.63 4.80
N LYS A 17 7.38 -22.43 4.31
CA LYS A 17 8.02 -22.19 3.00
C LYS A 17 7.22 -22.79 1.83
N PRO A 18 7.22 -22.15 0.64
CA PRO A 18 7.86 -20.86 0.32
C PRO A 18 6.82 -19.76 0.06
N LEU A 19 6.44 -19.00 1.09
CA LEU A 19 5.91 -17.63 0.91
C LEU A 19 7.05 -16.64 0.58
N CYS A 20 7.91 -17.01 -0.38
CA CYS A 20 8.98 -16.16 -0.89
C CYS A 20 8.42 -15.28 -2.01
N SER A 21 7.92 -14.10 -1.64
CA SER A 21 7.49 -13.06 -2.58
C SER A 21 8.64 -12.14 -3.05
N GLU A 22 9.89 -12.51 -2.77
CA GLU A 22 11.08 -11.81 -3.25
C GLU A 22 11.07 -11.77 -4.79
N SER A 23 10.92 -10.56 -5.34
CA SER A 23 10.67 -10.35 -6.76
C SER A 23 11.68 -9.36 -7.34
N ILE A 24 12.47 -9.82 -8.30
CA ILE A 24 13.45 -8.99 -9.03
C ILE A 24 12.81 -8.04 -10.06
N PHE A 25 11.49 -7.84 -10.02
CA PHE A 25 10.74 -7.00 -10.98
C PHE A 25 11.19 -5.53 -10.96
N PHE A 26 11.67 -5.04 -9.82
CA PHE A 26 12.18 -3.67 -9.67
C PHE A 26 13.72 -3.58 -9.75
N GLY A 27 14.41 -4.71 -9.91
CA GLY A 27 15.86 -4.86 -9.69
C GLY A 27 16.13 -5.86 -8.57
N LYS A 28 17.40 -6.19 -8.31
CA LYS A 28 17.82 -7.03 -7.18
C LYS A 28 17.87 -6.24 -5.87
N ASP A 29 18.19 -4.95 -5.95
CA ASP A 29 18.07 -4.00 -4.83
C ASP A 29 16.61 -3.59 -4.55
N GLY A 30 15.70 -3.86 -5.49
CA GLY A 30 14.29 -3.44 -5.45
C GLY A 30 14.05 -1.99 -5.90
N ILE A 31 15.10 -1.27 -6.32
CA ILE A 31 15.09 0.17 -6.64
C ILE A 31 16.02 0.52 -7.82
N GLY A 32 16.01 -0.31 -8.88
CA GLY A 32 16.60 0.03 -10.17
C GLY A 32 18.03 -0.42 -10.44
N ASP A 33 18.66 -1.22 -9.56
CA ASP A 33 20.02 -1.76 -9.67
C ASP A 33 21.11 -0.70 -10.03
N GLN A 34 21.04 0.49 -9.41
CA GLN A 34 21.90 1.66 -9.71
C GLN A 34 22.49 2.29 -8.43
N PRO A 35 23.40 1.59 -7.70
CA PRO A 35 23.94 2.07 -6.42
C PRO A 35 24.83 3.31 -6.55
N ASP A 36 25.44 3.54 -7.71
CA ASP A 36 26.32 4.69 -7.99
C ASP A 36 25.54 5.94 -8.50
N ALA A 37 24.22 5.84 -8.67
CA ALA A 37 23.38 6.97 -9.06
C ALA A 37 23.10 7.88 -7.84
N PHE A 38 22.74 9.14 -8.06
CA PHE A 38 22.48 10.07 -6.95
C PHE A 38 21.18 9.71 -6.19
N PRO A 39 21.19 9.60 -4.84
CA PRO A 39 22.35 9.62 -3.94
C PRO A 39 23.08 8.26 -3.91
N GLU A 40 24.41 8.30 -3.94
CA GLU A 40 25.27 7.11 -3.91
C GLU A 40 25.04 6.30 -2.62
N VAL A 41 24.89 4.98 -2.76
CA VAL A 41 24.58 4.07 -1.65
C VAL A 41 25.78 3.88 -0.73
N LEU A 42 25.59 4.10 0.57
CA LEU A 42 26.63 4.00 1.59
C LEU A 42 26.46 2.74 2.45
N GLU A 43 27.57 2.23 3.02
CA GLU A 43 27.52 1.09 3.95
C GLU A 43 26.71 1.40 5.22
N GLU A 44 26.53 2.69 5.55
CA GLU A 44 25.70 3.14 6.68
C GLU A 44 24.19 3.10 6.43
N ASP A 45 23.73 3.13 5.17
CA ASP A 45 22.30 2.94 4.83
C ASP A 45 21.80 1.55 5.25
N PHE A 46 22.70 0.57 5.28
CA PHE A 46 22.44 -0.79 5.76
C PHE A 46 22.48 -0.92 7.29
N ARG A 47 22.75 0.15 8.05
CA ARG A 47 22.78 0.14 9.53
C ARG A 47 21.47 0.71 10.08
N SER A 48 21.08 0.32 11.30
CA SER A 48 19.84 0.84 11.91
C SER A 48 20.14 2.17 12.60
N ALA A 49 19.41 3.23 12.25
CA ALA A 49 19.56 4.55 12.88
C ALA A 49 19.01 4.60 14.32
N SER A 50 18.32 3.53 14.77
CA SER A 50 17.81 3.36 16.13
C SER A 50 17.85 1.88 16.54
N GLU A 51 17.93 1.64 17.86
CA GLU A 51 17.77 0.33 18.49
C GLU A 51 16.28 -0.05 18.69
N GLU A 52 15.34 0.89 18.51
CA GLU A 52 13.90 0.62 18.56
C GLU A 52 13.48 -0.21 17.33
N VAL A 53 12.89 -1.38 17.55
CA VAL A 53 12.36 -2.23 16.48
C VAL A 53 11.07 -1.61 15.92
N ALA A 54 10.88 -1.63 14.60
CA ALA A 54 9.79 -0.91 13.93
C ALA A 54 8.38 -1.26 14.44
N ALA A 55 8.14 -2.48 14.95
CA ALA A 55 6.87 -2.84 15.58
C ALA A 55 6.55 -1.99 16.83
N ILE A 56 7.56 -1.63 17.62
CA ILE A 56 7.42 -0.76 18.80
C ILE A 56 7.18 0.69 18.34
N ALA A 57 7.98 1.16 17.37
CA ALA A 57 7.82 2.49 16.79
C ALA A 57 6.42 2.68 16.16
N LEU A 58 5.89 1.66 15.47
CA LEU A 58 4.52 1.67 14.93
C LEU A 58 3.46 1.69 16.03
N VAL A 59 3.61 0.92 17.13
CA VAL A 59 2.68 0.97 18.28
C VAL A 59 2.70 2.32 19.03
N ARG A 60 3.75 3.12 18.83
CA ARG A 60 3.84 4.52 19.27
C ARG A 60 3.17 5.45 18.25
N LEU A 61 3.68 5.51 17.02
CA LEU A 61 3.23 6.39 15.94
C LEU A 61 1.76 6.18 15.52
N ALA A 62 1.24 4.94 15.54
CA ALA A 62 -0.15 4.65 15.20
C ALA A 62 -1.17 5.06 16.29
N LYS A 63 -0.71 5.44 17.49
CA LYS A 63 -1.55 6.15 18.48
C LYS A 63 -1.65 7.64 18.18
N GLU A 64 -0.85 8.14 17.24
CA GLU A 64 -0.71 9.56 16.92
C GLU A 64 -1.47 9.90 15.61
N HIS A 65 -1.47 9.04 14.56
CA HIS A 65 -2.11 9.32 13.24
C HIS A 65 -2.67 8.08 12.45
N PRO A 66 -3.84 8.12 11.73
CA PRO A 66 -4.42 6.96 10.99
C PRO A 66 -4.97 7.13 9.52
N THR A 67 -4.71 6.12 8.62
CA THR A 67 -5.50 5.56 7.43
C THR A 67 -5.50 6.14 5.97
N ALA A 68 -5.51 5.29 4.89
CA ALA A 68 -5.49 5.64 3.40
C ALA A 68 -5.59 4.49 2.29
N THR A 69 -5.80 4.74 0.94
CA THR A 69 -5.69 3.84 -0.32
C THR A 69 -6.24 4.49 -1.68
N LEU A 70 -6.36 3.96 -2.96
CA LEU A 70 -5.52 3.31 -4.06
C LEU A 70 -6.27 3.22 -5.49
N HIS A 71 -5.63 2.99 -6.69
CA HIS A 71 -6.12 2.57 -8.11
C HIS A 71 -5.94 3.46 -9.43
N GLU A 72 -5.01 3.17 -10.36
CA GLU A 72 -4.49 4.16 -11.36
C GLU A 72 -5.01 4.12 -12.84
N LYS A 73 -5.54 5.24 -13.40
CA LYS A 73 -5.77 5.41 -14.89
C LYS A 73 -5.79 6.81 -15.56
N GLU A 74 -5.79 7.96 -14.88
CA GLU A 74 -6.17 9.26 -15.52
C GLU A 74 -5.03 10.21 -15.96
N VAL A 75 -3.77 9.82 -15.83
CA VAL A 75 -2.60 10.72 -15.95
C VAL A 75 -1.43 10.06 -16.71
N ASP A 76 -0.42 10.85 -17.08
CA ASP A 76 0.91 10.35 -17.46
C ASP A 76 1.79 10.28 -16.21
N PHE A 77 2.02 9.06 -15.74
CA PHE A 77 2.79 8.75 -14.53
C PHE A 77 4.29 9.03 -14.70
N ASN A 78 4.77 9.28 -15.93
CA ASN A 78 6.17 9.59 -16.22
C ASN A 78 6.46 11.09 -16.29
N ALA A 79 5.43 11.95 -16.32
CA ALA A 79 5.59 13.38 -16.58
C ALA A 79 6.45 14.09 -15.53
N HIS A 80 6.29 13.73 -14.25
CA HIS A 80 7.06 14.32 -13.14
C HIS A 80 8.55 13.90 -13.14
N LEU A 81 8.91 12.83 -13.86
CA LEU A 81 10.29 12.33 -13.98
C LEU A 81 11.15 13.10 -14.99
N GLN A 82 10.54 14.05 -15.72
CA GLN A 82 11.20 14.86 -16.77
C GLN A 82 11.74 16.20 -16.25
N TYR A 83 11.47 16.56 -14.99
CA TYR A 83 12.05 17.75 -14.39
C TYR A 83 13.55 17.57 -14.13
N ASP A 84 14.33 18.64 -14.26
CA ASP A 84 15.77 18.65 -13.96
C ASP A 84 16.01 18.97 -12.47
N THR A 85 15.54 18.07 -11.60
CA THR A 85 15.73 18.18 -10.14
C THR A 85 16.34 16.90 -9.58
N LYS A 86 17.11 17.01 -8.50
CA LYS A 86 17.72 15.85 -7.84
C LYS A 86 16.70 14.78 -7.44
N LEU A 87 15.50 15.17 -7.04
CA LEU A 87 14.42 14.25 -6.71
C LEU A 87 13.89 13.54 -7.97
N ALA A 88 13.65 14.26 -9.06
CA ALA A 88 13.21 13.67 -10.32
C ALA A 88 14.29 12.73 -10.93
N LEU A 89 15.58 13.06 -10.80
CA LEU A 89 16.69 12.17 -11.17
C LEU A 89 16.64 10.86 -10.36
N PHE A 90 16.51 10.95 -9.03
CA PHE A 90 16.42 9.79 -8.14
C PHE A 90 15.18 8.94 -8.42
N LEU A 91 13.98 9.55 -8.47
CA LEU A 91 12.73 8.86 -8.79
C LEU A 91 12.80 8.18 -10.17
N ARG A 92 13.47 8.80 -11.15
CA ARG A 92 13.65 8.21 -12.48
C ARG A 92 14.60 7.01 -12.45
N ALA A 93 15.61 7.01 -11.60
CA ALA A 93 16.49 5.86 -11.38
C ALA A 93 15.74 4.72 -10.69
N VAL A 94 15.10 4.95 -9.54
CA VAL A 94 14.49 3.86 -8.75
C VAL A 94 13.27 3.22 -9.40
N THR A 95 12.53 3.96 -10.23
CA THR A 95 11.41 3.42 -11.02
C THR A 95 11.83 2.76 -12.33
N SER A 96 13.12 2.76 -12.71
CA SER A 96 13.57 2.43 -14.07
C SER A 96 13.19 1.03 -14.53
N THR A 97 13.49 -0.01 -13.73
CA THR A 97 13.19 -1.40 -14.05
C THR A 97 11.68 -1.65 -14.13
N GLY A 98 10.91 -1.09 -13.19
CA GLY A 98 9.45 -1.20 -13.16
C GLY A 98 8.81 -0.56 -14.39
N ARG A 99 9.23 0.65 -14.77
CA ARG A 99 8.79 1.33 -16.02
C ARG A 99 9.13 0.48 -17.25
N ALA A 100 10.37 0.02 -17.39
CA ALA A 100 10.82 -0.80 -18.51
C ALA A 100 10.16 -2.20 -18.57
N ALA A 101 9.67 -2.72 -17.44
CA ALA A 101 8.91 -3.97 -17.38
C ALA A 101 7.43 -3.79 -17.79
N MET A 102 6.82 -2.66 -17.41
CA MET A 102 5.43 -2.33 -17.79
C MET A 102 5.32 -1.89 -19.25
N GLU A 103 6.31 -1.14 -19.76
CA GLU A 103 6.35 -0.67 -21.15
C GLU A 103 6.31 -1.81 -22.17
N LYS A 104 7.02 -2.92 -21.89
CA LYS A 104 6.97 -4.17 -22.68
C LYS A 104 5.57 -4.77 -22.82
N ASN A 105 4.66 -4.41 -21.92
CA ASN A 105 3.26 -4.85 -21.90
C ASN A 105 2.30 -3.74 -22.40
N GLY A 106 2.81 -2.67 -23.00
CA GLY A 106 2.01 -1.53 -23.47
C GLY A 106 1.38 -0.71 -22.34
N ARG A 107 1.94 -0.77 -21.13
CA ARG A 107 1.42 -0.08 -19.94
C ARG A 107 2.43 0.90 -19.37
N GLN A 108 1.93 1.97 -18.78
CA GLN A 108 2.73 2.77 -17.84
C GLN A 108 2.91 1.99 -16.52
N PHE A 109 4.03 2.21 -15.84
CA PHE A 109 4.15 1.94 -14.41
C PHE A 109 3.60 3.16 -13.66
N ALA A 110 2.81 2.95 -12.62
CA ALA A 110 1.89 3.96 -12.09
C ALA A 110 1.75 3.86 -10.56
N TYR A 111 1.15 4.90 -9.96
CA TYR A 111 1.18 5.14 -8.52
C TYR A 111 0.41 4.09 -7.70
N CYS A 112 1.10 3.43 -6.78
CA CYS A 112 0.53 2.47 -5.82
C CYS A 112 0.57 3.06 -4.41
N ASP A 113 1.73 2.97 -3.75
CA ASP A 113 1.91 3.36 -2.35
C ASP A 113 1.85 4.88 -2.17
N GLU A 114 2.17 5.65 -3.22
CA GLU A 114 2.01 7.11 -3.25
C GLU A 114 0.55 7.52 -3.06
N ILE A 115 -0.42 6.70 -3.47
CA ILE A 115 -1.85 6.95 -3.22
C ILE A 115 -2.20 6.71 -1.76
N ALA A 116 -1.60 5.71 -1.12
CA ALA A 116 -1.76 5.49 0.31
C ALA A 116 -1.09 6.61 1.13
N VAL A 117 0.09 7.10 0.73
CA VAL A 117 0.68 8.29 1.38
C VAL A 117 -0.20 9.52 1.16
N ALA A 118 -0.73 9.73 -0.05
CA ALA A 118 -1.55 10.91 -0.36
C ALA A 118 -2.90 10.92 0.38
N ALA A 119 -3.61 9.79 0.44
CA ALA A 119 -4.87 9.70 1.19
C ALA A 119 -4.66 9.77 2.72
N ALA A 120 -3.44 9.55 3.24
CA ALA A 120 -3.12 9.78 4.65
C ALA A 120 -2.85 11.27 4.96
N ILE A 121 -2.49 12.05 3.94
CA ILE A 121 -2.34 13.51 4.03
C ILE A 121 -3.70 14.20 3.92
N ASP A 122 -4.54 13.78 2.97
CA ASP A 122 -5.88 14.35 2.77
C ASP A 122 -6.85 13.34 2.13
N LEU A 123 -7.55 12.56 2.97
CA LEU A 123 -8.50 11.55 2.51
C LEU A 123 -9.68 12.17 1.73
N GLU A 124 -10.11 13.39 2.05
CA GLU A 124 -11.27 14.05 1.42
C GLU A 124 -10.96 14.54 0.00
N LYS A 125 -9.75 15.08 -0.25
CA LYS A 125 -9.33 15.47 -1.61
C LYS A 125 -8.96 14.27 -2.47
N VAL A 126 -8.42 13.22 -1.86
CA VAL A 126 -7.96 12.03 -2.57
C VAL A 126 -9.13 11.08 -2.85
N ALA A 127 -9.86 10.57 -1.85
CA ALA A 127 -10.93 9.60 -2.07
C ALA A 127 -12.17 10.21 -2.76
N ARG A 128 -12.56 9.66 -3.91
CA ARG A 128 -13.80 9.98 -4.64
C ARG A 128 -14.98 9.12 -4.20
N LYS A 129 -14.70 7.91 -3.73
CA LYS A 129 -15.70 7.00 -3.17
C LYS A 129 -15.07 6.10 -2.12
N THR A 130 -15.66 6.10 -0.93
CA THR A 130 -15.40 5.11 0.13
C THR A 130 -16.60 4.17 0.28
N THR A 131 -16.34 2.97 0.78
CA THR A 131 -17.35 1.99 1.20
C THR A 131 -16.96 1.46 2.58
N HIS A 132 -17.92 1.33 3.49
CA HIS A 132 -17.68 0.79 4.83
C HIS A 132 -18.15 -0.67 4.86
N LEU A 133 -17.23 -1.61 5.08
CA LEU A 133 -17.49 -3.05 5.00
C LEU A 133 -16.92 -3.75 6.23
N ARG A 134 -17.66 -4.70 6.83
CA ARG A 134 -17.08 -5.64 7.79
C ARG A 134 -16.24 -6.65 7.01
N ALA A 135 -15.02 -6.87 7.46
CA ALA A 135 -14.05 -7.71 6.76
C ALA A 135 -13.21 -8.54 7.72
N ASN A 136 -12.76 -9.69 7.26
CA ASN A 136 -11.80 -10.56 7.96
C ASN A 136 -10.83 -11.16 6.92
N VAL A 137 -9.82 -11.92 7.36
CA VAL A 137 -8.86 -12.60 6.48
C VAL A 137 -8.99 -14.11 6.65
N GLU A 138 -9.12 -14.83 5.54
CA GLU A 138 -9.11 -16.30 5.53
C GLU A 138 -7.67 -16.82 5.73
N LEU A 139 -7.49 -17.85 6.55
CA LEU A 139 -6.16 -18.33 6.99
C LEU A 139 -5.90 -19.82 6.77
N SER A 140 -6.94 -20.61 6.51
CA SER A 140 -6.94 -22.07 6.47
C SER A 140 -7.25 -22.64 5.08
N GLY A 141 -8.00 -21.92 4.25
CA GLY A 141 -8.44 -22.39 2.94
C GLY A 141 -7.31 -22.53 1.91
N THR A 142 -7.15 -23.72 1.32
CA THR A 142 -6.07 -24.07 0.36
C THR A 142 -5.91 -23.12 -0.83
N HIS A 143 -6.99 -22.45 -1.25
CA HIS A 143 -6.99 -21.52 -2.38
C HIS A 143 -7.37 -20.08 -2.00
N SER A 144 -7.62 -19.82 -0.71
CA SER A 144 -8.15 -18.55 -0.20
C SER A 144 -7.41 -18.01 1.03
N ARG A 145 -6.41 -18.72 1.57
CA ARG A 145 -5.51 -18.22 2.63
C ARG A 145 -4.86 -16.91 2.19
N GLY A 146 -5.05 -15.85 2.97
CA GLY A 146 -4.63 -14.47 2.68
C GLY A 146 -5.70 -13.60 2.00
N GLN A 147 -6.83 -14.18 1.57
CA GLN A 147 -7.92 -13.41 0.95
C GLN A 147 -8.73 -12.63 2.00
N VAL A 148 -9.05 -11.37 1.69
CA VAL A 148 -10.02 -10.58 2.44
C VAL A 148 -11.43 -11.11 2.15
N ILE A 149 -12.13 -11.54 3.21
CA ILE A 149 -13.52 -11.98 3.18
C ILE A 149 -14.39 -10.83 3.69
N ILE A 150 -15.36 -10.41 2.89
CA ILE A 150 -16.33 -9.37 3.23
C ILE A 150 -17.63 -10.02 3.71
N ASP A 151 -18.19 -9.49 4.80
CA ASP A 151 -19.58 -9.81 5.17
C ASP A 151 -20.54 -8.96 4.32
N TRP A 152 -21.17 -9.61 3.34
CA TRP A 152 -22.16 -8.99 2.46
C TRP A 152 -23.59 -9.07 3.02
N VAL A 153 -23.83 -9.68 4.19
CA VAL A 153 -25.17 -9.81 4.80
C VAL A 153 -25.74 -8.42 5.13
N ASP A 154 -24.97 -7.59 5.84
CA ASP A 154 -25.32 -6.20 6.19
C ASP A 154 -25.37 -5.26 4.94
N VAL A 155 -25.13 -5.76 3.71
CA VAL A 155 -24.96 -4.96 2.48
C VAL A 155 -25.94 -5.33 1.35
N LEU A 156 -26.26 -6.62 1.20
CA LEU A 156 -27.09 -7.15 0.10
C LEU A 156 -28.52 -7.54 0.52
N TRP A 157 -28.77 -7.64 1.82
CA TRP A 157 -30.04 -8.10 2.37
C TRP A 157 -30.70 -7.05 3.26
N ASN A 158 -32.02 -6.92 3.12
CA ASN A 158 -32.83 -6.04 3.97
C ASN A 158 -32.92 -6.65 5.38
N ASN A 159 -33.33 -5.85 6.37
CA ASN A 159 -33.38 -6.30 7.78
C ASN A 159 -34.16 -7.60 7.98
N GLU A 160 -35.29 -7.79 7.27
CA GLU A 160 -36.12 -9.00 7.35
C GLU A 160 -35.37 -10.27 6.85
N ASP A 161 -34.62 -10.17 5.75
CA ASP A 161 -33.78 -11.25 5.23
C ASP A 161 -32.57 -11.52 6.14
N ALA A 162 -31.98 -10.48 6.72
CA ALA A 162 -30.88 -10.61 7.68
C ALA A 162 -31.34 -11.28 9.00
N GLU A 163 -32.54 -10.97 9.47
CA GLU A 163 -33.18 -11.65 10.60
C GLU A 163 -33.50 -13.11 10.26
N TYR A 164 -33.96 -13.41 9.04
CA TYR A 164 -34.11 -14.79 8.58
C TYR A 164 -32.77 -15.54 8.60
N VAL A 165 -31.67 -14.96 8.08
CA VAL A 165 -30.34 -15.60 8.10
C VAL A 165 -29.84 -15.83 9.53
N ALA A 166 -30.08 -14.90 10.45
CA ALA A 166 -29.77 -15.07 11.87
C ALA A 166 -30.62 -16.20 12.51
N SER A 167 -31.89 -16.34 12.13
CA SER A 167 -32.78 -17.42 12.60
C SER A 167 -32.27 -18.82 12.23
N GLN A 168 -31.51 -18.95 11.14
CA GLN A 168 -30.88 -20.21 10.71
C GLN A 168 -29.61 -20.56 11.51
N GLY A 169 -29.38 -19.92 12.67
CA GLY A 169 -28.27 -20.21 13.58
C GLY A 169 -26.90 -19.68 13.12
N LYS A 170 -26.84 -18.93 12.01
CA LYS A 170 -25.62 -18.24 11.59
C LYS A 170 -25.44 -16.95 12.40
N MET A 171 -24.50 -16.96 13.34
CA MET A 171 -24.15 -15.75 14.09
C MET A 171 -23.47 -14.72 13.17
N ILE A 172 -24.11 -13.57 12.99
CA ILE A 172 -23.53 -12.40 12.31
C ILE A 172 -22.67 -11.64 13.33
N ASP A 173 -21.34 -11.57 13.15
CA ASP A 173 -20.47 -10.86 14.09
C ASP A 173 -20.47 -9.34 13.87
N ARG A 174 -21.52 -8.70 14.40
CA ARG A 174 -21.66 -7.24 14.40
C ARG A 174 -20.75 -6.52 15.39
N LYS A 175 -19.86 -7.21 16.12
CA LYS A 175 -18.85 -6.57 17.01
C LYS A 175 -17.66 -6.01 16.25
N SER A 176 -17.31 -6.62 15.12
CA SER A 176 -16.26 -6.12 14.23
C SER A 176 -16.64 -4.75 13.66
N LEU A 177 -15.82 -3.72 13.88
CA LEU A 177 -16.07 -2.39 13.31
C LEU A 177 -15.88 -2.44 11.79
N PRO A 178 -16.77 -1.82 10.99
CA PRO A 178 -16.57 -1.72 9.54
C PRO A 178 -15.27 -0.98 9.19
N ILE A 179 -14.53 -1.52 8.23
CA ILE A 179 -13.31 -0.91 7.68
C ILE A 179 -13.70 -0.01 6.50
N THR A 180 -13.09 1.16 6.41
CA THR A 180 -13.23 2.08 5.27
C THR A 180 -12.35 1.61 4.11
N PHE A 181 -12.97 1.14 3.04
CA PHE A 181 -12.30 0.83 1.77
C PHE A 181 -12.44 2.01 0.81
N VAL A 182 -11.32 2.57 0.33
CA VAL A 182 -11.35 3.49 -0.82
C VAL A 182 -11.59 2.66 -2.08
N THR A 183 -12.71 2.91 -2.76
CA THR A 183 -13.11 2.20 -3.99
C THR A 183 -12.99 3.06 -5.24
N SER A 184 -12.73 4.36 -5.07
CA SER A 184 -12.26 5.27 -6.12
C SER A 184 -11.61 6.49 -5.49
N TYR A 185 -10.60 7.07 -6.14
CA TYR A 185 -9.88 8.27 -5.71
C TYR A 185 -9.45 9.11 -6.92
N ASN A 186 -8.85 10.25 -6.62
CA ASN A 186 -8.55 11.33 -7.56
C ASN A 186 -7.06 11.35 -7.92
N VAL A 187 -6.64 10.47 -8.83
CA VAL A 187 -5.20 10.33 -9.19
C VAL A 187 -4.56 11.62 -9.70
N ARG A 188 -5.36 12.53 -10.28
CA ARG A 188 -4.90 13.88 -10.67
C ARG A 188 -4.42 14.73 -9.49
N VAL A 189 -5.02 14.59 -8.31
CA VAL A 189 -4.58 15.32 -7.10
C VAL A 189 -3.19 14.83 -6.68
N VAL A 190 -2.94 13.53 -6.71
CA VAL A 190 -1.64 12.94 -6.32
C VAL A 190 -0.57 13.25 -7.36
N ASP A 191 -0.92 13.20 -8.64
CA ASP A 191 -0.07 13.62 -9.75
C ASP A 191 0.32 15.11 -9.67
N ASP A 192 -0.65 15.97 -9.35
CA ASP A 192 -0.43 17.41 -9.09
C ASP A 192 0.35 17.68 -7.79
N TRP A 193 0.53 16.72 -6.90
CA TRP A 193 1.40 16.83 -5.73
C TRP A 193 2.82 16.35 -6.07
N LEU A 194 2.97 15.22 -6.75
CA LEU A 194 4.26 14.68 -7.19
C LEU A 194 4.99 15.62 -8.16
N LYS A 195 4.26 16.40 -8.98
CA LYS A 195 4.83 17.47 -9.82
C LYS A 195 5.28 18.73 -9.06
N LYS A 196 5.05 18.80 -7.73
CA LYS A 196 5.39 19.94 -6.86
C LYS A 196 6.38 19.59 -5.75
N ALA A 197 6.90 18.36 -5.76
CA ALA A 197 7.92 17.86 -4.82
C ALA A 197 9.35 18.12 -5.32
#